data_AF-A0A7W1TCU8-F1
#
_entry.id   AF-A0A7W1TCU8-F1
#
_cell.length_a   1.000
_cell.length_b   1.000
_cell.length_c   1.000
_cell.angle_alpha   90.00
_cell.angle_beta   90.00
_cell.angle_gamma   90.00
#
_symmetry.space_group_name_H-M   'P 1'
#
loop_
_entity.id
_entity.type
_entity.pdbx_description
1 polymer ?
#
loop_
_entity_poly.entity_id
_entity_poly.type
_entity_poly.pdbx_seq_one_letter_code
_entity_poly.pdbx_strand_id
1 'polypeptide(L)'
;MGTPQLAPATLPAPASIAAGKPFPTSGAQTALVSPVDGTSLGTLTSATTEEVAAVVLQAQAAFASWGQTPVKERVQPLFRFKELVERHLAEIARIVTAESGKTVAESEAGIRKGLEVVEYATSMPQLIAGEVLEVSAGVDCLTRRHPLGVVAGITPFNFPAMVPMWMFPLAIACGNTFILKPSEQVPLTPVRLAELFHDAGLPSGVFSVVQGDRTTVEALLDHPHVAAAAFVGSTPVARAVHQRATANGKRVLALGGAKNHLVVMPDAEPEATARNIAASAFGCAGQRCMAASVLILVGDCQRVLDGVVGIATRARVGSDVGAIINQRARARILG
;
A
#
# COMPACT_ATOMS: atom_id res chain seq x y z
N MET A 1 -18.05 18.43 25.98
CA MET A 1 -16.59 18.64 26.05
C MET A 1 -16.07 18.56 24.63
N GLY A 2 -15.70 19.70 24.05
CA GLY A 2 -15.23 19.77 22.66
C GLY A 2 -13.95 18.96 22.51
N THR A 3 -13.89 18.14 21.46
CA THR A 3 -12.64 17.52 21.00
C THR A 3 -11.63 18.64 20.78
N PRO A 4 -10.44 18.59 21.41
CA PRO A 4 -9.44 19.62 21.21
C PRO A 4 -9.07 19.65 19.73
N GLN A 5 -9.28 20.80 19.08
CA GLN A 5 -8.78 21.09 17.76
C GLN A 5 -7.26 21.21 17.88
N LEU A 6 -6.58 20.06 17.75
CA LEU A 6 -5.13 19.96 17.75
C LEU A 6 -4.60 20.66 16.49
N ALA A 7 -3.50 21.41 16.67
CA ALA A 7 -2.84 22.16 15.59
C ALA A 7 -2.61 21.28 14.35
N PRO A 8 -2.77 21.83 13.13
CA PRO A 8 -2.56 21.07 11.91
C PRO A 8 -1.13 20.54 11.89
N ALA A 9 -0.98 19.22 11.87
CA ALA A 9 0.30 18.61 11.55
C ALA A 9 0.74 19.18 10.19
N THR A 10 2.00 19.60 10.07
CA THR A 10 2.59 19.98 8.79
C THR A 10 2.51 18.77 7.87
N LEU A 11 1.52 18.76 6.97
CA LEU A 11 1.37 17.70 6.00
C LEU A 11 2.57 17.74 5.04
N PRO A 12 3.08 16.58 4.59
CA PRO A 12 4.10 16.56 3.56
C PRO A 12 3.54 17.19 2.28
N ALA A 13 4.43 17.72 1.44
CA ALA A 13 4.00 18.18 0.13
C ALA A 13 3.57 16.97 -0.73
N PRO A 14 2.47 17.06 -1.49
CA PRO A 14 2.05 16.04 -2.45
C PRO A 14 2.97 16.03 -3.68
N ALA A 15 4.20 15.54 -3.49
CA ALA A 15 5.26 15.55 -4.49
C ALA A 15 5.74 14.13 -4.81
N SER A 16 6.38 13.98 -5.96
CA SER A 16 7.21 12.80 -6.23
C SER A 16 8.48 12.88 -5.37
N ILE A 17 9.01 11.72 -4.97
CA ILE A 17 10.27 11.59 -4.23
C ILE A 17 11.22 10.72 -5.04
N ALA A 18 12.42 11.22 -5.32
CA ALA A 18 13.48 10.44 -5.93
C ALA A 18 14.79 10.69 -5.18
N ALA A 19 15.58 9.64 -4.97
CA ALA A 19 16.84 9.74 -4.23
C ALA A 19 16.71 10.35 -2.82
N GLY A 20 15.56 10.16 -2.17
CA GLY A 20 15.26 10.68 -0.83
C GLY A 20 14.87 12.16 -0.77
N LYS A 21 14.60 12.80 -1.93
CA LYS A 21 14.29 14.24 -2.02
C LYS A 21 13.07 14.50 -2.91
N PRO A 22 12.37 15.63 -2.72
CA PRO A 22 11.36 16.09 -3.67
C PRO A 22 11.90 16.10 -5.10
N PHE A 23 11.19 15.43 -5.99
CA PHE A 23 11.48 15.36 -7.40
C PHE A 23 10.51 16.28 -8.17
N PRO A 24 11.02 17.25 -8.95
CA PRO A 24 10.19 18.18 -9.69
C PRO A 24 9.36 17.43 -10.73
N THR A 25 8.10 17.80 -10.87
CA THR A 25 7.18 17.25 -11.86
C THR A 25 6.44 18.37 -12.56
N SER A 26 6.09 18.16 -13.83
CA SER A 26 5.52 19.20 -14.70
C SER A 26 4.24 18.79 -15.43
N GLY A 27 3.70 17.60 -15.13
CA GLY A 27 2.48 17.09 -15.75
C GLY A 27 1.18 17.67 -15.18
N ALA A 28 0.10 16.93 -15.36
CA ALA A 28 -1.24 17.38 -14.96
C ALA A 28 -1.35 17.61 -13.45
N GLN A 29 -1.99 18.73 -13.08
CA GLN A 29 -2.25 19.11 -11.70
C GLN A 29 -3.63 18.63 -11.25
N THR A 30 -3.71 18.06 -10.05
CA THR A 30 -4.95 17.63 -9.41
C THR A 30 -5.04 18.21 -8.01
N ALA A 31 -6.15 18.90 -7.71
CA ALA A 31 -6.42 19.38 -6.36
C ALA A 31 -6.71 18.20 -5.43
N LEU A 32 -6.05 18.19 -4.27
CA LEU A 32 -6.27 17.20 -3.23
C LEU A 32 -7.17 17.79 -2.16
N VAL A 33 -8.20 17.04 -1.79
CA VAL A 33 -9.23 17.49 -0.87
C VAL A 33 -9.48 16.38 0.14
N SER A 34 -9.51 16.73 1.42
CA SER A 34 -9.86 15.84 2.51
C SER A 34 -11.30 15.32 2.34
N PRO A 35 -11.51 13.99 2.34
CA PRO A 35 -12.87 13.43 2.31
C PRO A 35 -13.64 13.64 3.61
N VAL A 36 -12.97 14.08 4.69
CA VAL A 36 -13.60 14.27 6.01
C VAL A 36 -14.43 15.55 6.05
N ASP A 37 -13.89 16.65 5.53
CA ASP A 37 -14.42 18.00 5.73
C ASP A 37 -14.32 18.90 4.49
N GLY A 38 -13.71 18.42 3.39
CA GLY A 38 -13.51 19.21 2.18
C GLY A 38 -12.32 20.17 2.24
N THR A 39 -11.49 20.11 3.29
CA THR A 39 -10.31 20.97 3.40
C THR A 39 -9.27 20.64 2.32
N SER A 40 -8.64 21.66 1.74
CA SER A 40 -7.56 21.46 0.75
C SER A 40 -6.33 20.83 1.41
N LEU A 41 -5.79 19.79 0.78
CA LEU A 41 -4.56 19.10 1.15
C LEU A 41 -3.37 19.47 0.25
N GLY A 42 -3.58 20.42 -0.67
CA GLY A 42 -2.60 20.87 -1.66
C GLY A 42 -2.93 20.42 -3.08
N THR A 43 -1.93 20.51 -3.96
CA THR A 43 -2.06 20.17 -5.38
C THR A 43 -1.00 19.15 -5.75
N LEU A 44 -1.43 18.00 -6.26
CA LEU A 44 -0.56 16.97 -6.81
C LEU A 44 -0.20 17.32 -8.25
N THR A 45 1.08 17.32 -8.58
CA THR A 45 1.54 17.38 -9.98
C THR A 45 1.99 15.99 -10.42
N SER A 46 1.43 15.52 -11.53
CA SER A 46 1.76 14.20 -12.09
C SER A 46 3.12 14.22 -12.79
N ALA A 47 3.88 13.13 -12.70
CA ALA A 47 5.10 12.97 -13.47
C ALA A 47 4.78 12.72 -14.96
N THR A 48 5.52 13.38 -15.86
CA THR A 48 5.50 13.07 -17.29
C THR A 48 6.19 11.75 -17.60
N THR A 49 6.07 11.26 -18.84
CA THR A 49 6.76 10.04 -19.29
C THR A 49 8.29 10.18 -19.19
N GLU A 50 8.83 11.35 -19.51
CA GLU A 50 10.26 11.66 -19.44
C GLU A 50 10.76 11.71 -18.00
N GLU A 51 9.95 12.29 -17.11
CA GLU A 51 10.21 12.34 -15.67
C GLU A 51 10.17 10.94 -15.04
N VAL A 52 9.22 10.08 -15.44
CA VAL A 52 9.19 8.66 -15.07
C VAL A 52 10.46 7.96 -15.53
N ALA A 53 10.87 8.15 -16.79
CA ALA A 53 12.09 7.54 -17.33
C ALA A 53 13.33 7.97 -16.53
N ALA A 54 13.43 9.26 -16.16
CA ALA A 54 14.53 9.76 -15.32
C ALA A 54 14.59 9.05 -13.95
N VAL A 55 13.44 8.85 -13.28
CA VAL A 55 13.39 8.12 -12.01
C VAL A 55 13.76 6.64 -12.19
N VAL A 56 13.33 6.00 -13.29
CA VAL A 56 13.71 4.62 -13.59
C VAL A 56 15.21 4.48 -13.81
N LEU A 57 15.84 5.42 -14.52
CA LEU A 57 17.29 5.42 -14.73
C LEU A 57 18.06 5.62 -13.42
N GLN A 58 17.56 6.44 -12.50
CA GLN A 58 18.15 6.56 -11.15
C GLN A 58 18.04 5.26 -10.36
N ALA A 59 16.88 4.60 -10.40
CA ALA A 59 16.67 3.31 -9.74
C ALA A 59 17.55 2.20 -10.34
N GLN A 60 17.77 2.23 -11.66
CA GLN A 60 18.68 1.32 -12.34
C GLN A 60 20.14 1.56 -11.94
N ALA A 61 20.57 2.82 -11.86
CA ALA A 61 21.92 3.16 -11.41
C ALA A 61 22.17 2.70 -9.97
N ALA A 62 21.20 2.91 -9.07
CA ALA A 62 21.26 2.42 -7.69
C ALA A 62 21.24 0.89 -7.59
N PHE A 63 20.55 0.20 -8.50
CA PHE A 63 20.51 -1.27 -8.52
C PHE A 63 21.88 -1.91 -8.74
N ALA A 64 22.75 -1.27 -9.54
CA ALA A 64 24.09 -1.81 -9.83
C ALA A 64 24.92 -2.06 -8.57
N SER A 65 24.81 -1.21 -7.55
CA SER A 65 25.46 -1.41 -6.25
C SER A 65 24.56 -2.13 -5.25
N TRP A 66 23.28 -1.74 -5.14
CA TRP A 66 22.34 -2.30 -4.16
C TRP A 66 22.08 -3.80 -4.35
N GLY A 67 21.97 -4.26 -5.60
CA GLY A 67 21.78 -5.67 -5.91
C GLY A 67 22.95 -6.56 -5.49
N GLN A 68 24.13 -5.97 -5.31
CA GLN A 68 25.35 -6.65 -4.85
C GLN A 68 25.56 -6.54 -3.33
N THR A 69 24.87 -5.63 -2.64
CA THR A 69 24.94 -5.49 -1.18
C THR A 69 24.46 -6.78 -0.50
N PRO A 70 25.24 -7.40 0.41
CA PRO A 70 24.82 -8.61 1.12
C PRO A 70 23.47 -8.47 1.84
N VAL A 71 22.66 -9.52 1.84
CA VAL A 71 21.29 -9.49 2.42
C VAL A 71 21.26 -9.01 3.88
N LYS A 72 22.28 -9.38 4.68
CA LYS A 72 22.42 -8.95 6.08
C LYS A 72 22.54 -7.42 6.24
N GLU A 73 23.12 -6.75 5.25
CA GLU A 73 23.28 -5.29 5.20
C GLU A 73 22.02 -4.64 4.65
N ARG A 74 21.37 -5.26 3.66
CA ARG A 74 20.14 -4.74 3.05
C ARG A 74 18.96 -4.64 4.01
N VAL A 75 18.92 -5.48 5.05
CA VAL A 75 17.85 -5.43 6.07
C VAL A 75 18.09 -4.36 7.14
N GLN A 76 19.29 -3.78 7.27
CA GLN A 76 19.58 -2.80 8.31
C GLN A 76 18.75 -1.50 8.20
N PRO A 77 18.56 -0.92 7.00
CA PRO A 77 17.63 0.19 6.82
C PRO A 77 16.19 -0.17 7.19
N LEU A 78 15.76 -1.42 7.02
CA LEU A 78 14.40 -1.84 7.36
C LEU A 78 14.15 -1.88 8.88
N PHE A 79 15.14 -2.31 9.67
CA PHE A 79 15.07 -2.21 11.13
C PHE A 79 14.89 -0.75 11.59
N ARG A 80 15.72 0.16 11.07
CA ARG A 80 15.64 1.60 11.42
C ARG A 80 14.35 2.24 10.91
N PHE A 81 13.90 1.87 9.70
CA PHE A 81 12.65 2.33 9.14
C PHE A 81 11.47 1.93 10.02
N LYS A 82 11.42 0.67 10.48
CA LYS A 82 10.40 0.20 11.42
C LYS A 82 10.36 1.09 12.67
N GLU A 83 11.50 1.30 13.33
CA GLU A 83 11.58 2.13 14.52
C GLU A 83 11.16 3.59 14.28
N LEU A 84 11.49 4.16 13.11
CA LEU A 84 11.09 5.51 12.74
C LEU A 84 9.58 5.61 12.52
N VAL A 85 8.98 4.66 11.80
CA VAL A 85 7.52 4.63 11.61
C VAL A 85 6.79 4.45 12.94
N GLU A 86 7.30 3.64 13.87
CA GLU A 86 6.73 3.50 15.21
C GLU A 86 6.81 4.80 16.01
N ARG A 87 7.96 5.50 15.95
CA ARG A 87 8.14 6.82 16.59
C ARG A 87 7.20 7.88 16.03
N HIS A 88 6.91 7.82 14.73
CA HIS A 88 6.05 8.76 14.02
C HIS A 88 4.61 8.22 13.80
N LEU A 89 4.20 7.15 14.49
CA LEU A 89 2.93 6.47 14.22
C LEU A 89 1.72 7.41 14.30
N ALA A 90 1.64 8.22 15.35
CA ALA A 90 0.53 9.14 15.56
C ALA A 90 0.49 10.26 14.51
N GLU A 91 1.65 10.68 14.00
CA GLU A 91 1.75 11.66 12.92
C GLU A 91 1.25 11.06 11.61
N ILE A 92 1.77 9.89 11.22
CA ILE A 92 1.39 9.19 9.99
C ILE A 92 -0.09 8.83 10.02
N ALA A 93 -0.63 8.39 11.16
CA ALA A 93 -2.05 8.07 11.29
C ALA A 93 -2.96 9.29 11.03
N ARG A 94 -2.53 10.49 11.42
CA ARG A 94 -3.25 11.74 11.10
C ARG A 94 -3.18 12.07 9.61
N ILE A 95 -2.04 11.84 8.97
CA ILE A 95 -1.91 12.01 7.50
C ILE A 95 -2.88 11.07 6.78
N VAL A 96 -2.87 9.77 7.13
CA VAL A 96 -3.80 8.77 6.58
C VAL A 96 -5.26 9.18 6.80
N THR A 97 -5.59 9.64 8.01
CA THR A 97 -6.95 10.10 8.35
C THR A 97 -7.36 11.27 7.46
N ALA A 98 -6.49 12.28 7.31
CA ALA A 98 -6.76 13.48 6.53
C ALA A 98 -6.98 13.19 5.04
N GLU A 99 -6.19 12.29 4.43
CA GLU A 99 -6.29 12.02 2.98
C GLU A 99 -7.26 10.89 2.62
N SER A 100 -7.48 9.90 3.50
CA SER A 100 -8.29 8.72 3.19
C SER A 100 -9.66 8.69 3.86
N GLY A 101 -9.86 9.50 4.90
CA GLY A 101 -11.12 9.59 5.65
C GLY A 101 -11.31 8.52 6.72
N LYS A 102 -10.32 7.64 6.92
CA LYS A 102 -10.34 6.64 8.01
C LYS A 102 -10.35 7.29 9.38
N THR A 103 -10.81 6.55 10.39
CA THR A 103 -10.58 6.98 11.77
C THR A 103 -9.09 6.88 12.12
N VAL A 104 -8.65 7.61 13.15
CA VAL A 104 -7.25 7.54 13.61
C VAL A 104 -6.88 6.12 14.03
N ALA A 105 -7.77 5.43 14.75
CA ALA A 105 -7.55 4.05 15.20
C ALA A 105 -7.40 3.07 14.01
N GLU A 106 -8.24 3.20 12.97
CA GLU A 106 -8.13 2.41 11.74
C GLU A 106 -6.83 2.71 10.98
N SER A 107 -6.40 3.97 11.01
CA SER A 107 -5.16 4.41 10.39
C SER A 107 -3.94 3.82 11.09
N GLU A 108 -3.87 3.89 12.42
CA GLU A 108 -2.81 3.27 13.22
C GLU A 108 -2.77 1.75 13.02
N ALA A 109 -3.92 1.08 13.06
CA ALA A 109 -4.01 -0.35 12.81
C ALA A 109 -3.48 -0.72 11.41
N GLY A 110 -3.84 0.05 10.39
CA GLY A 110 -3.33 -0.13 9.02
C GLY A 110 -1.82 0.05 8.91
N ILE A 111 -1.24 1.02 9.61
CA ILE A 111 0.22 1.25 9.63
C ILE A 111 0.92 0.08 10.31
N ARG A 112 0.44 -0.37 11.47
CA ARG A 112 0.98 -1.54 12.17
C ARG A 112 0.93 -2.80 11.32
N LYS A 113 -0.16 -3.03 10.57
CA LYS A 113 -0.24 -4.14 9.60
C LYS A 113 0.77 -4.04 8.46
N GLY A 114 1.16 -2.84 8.06
CA GLY A 114 2.28 -2.68 7.13
C GLY A 114 3.63 -2.99 7.78
N LEU A 115 3.84 -2.57 9.03
CA LEU A 115 5.06 -2.85 9.78
C LEU A 115 5.30 -4.34 10.01
N GLU A 116 4.26 -5.15 10.20
CA GLU A 116 4.38 -6.62 10.25
C GLU A 116 5.09 -7.18 9.00
N VAL A 117 4.90 -6.58 7.82
CA VAL A 117 5.61 -7.00 6.60
C VAL A 117 7.04 -6.46 6.55
N VAL A 118 7.29 -5.27 7.12
CA VAL A 118 8.66 -4.75 7.30
C VAL A 118 9.45 -5.68 8.22
N GLU A 119 8.85 -6.11 9.34
CA GLU A 119 9.42 -7.10 10.26
C GLU A 119 9.69 -8.42 9.55
N TYR A 120 8.74 -8.94 8.78
CA TYR A 120 8.96 -10.14 7.99
C TYR A 120 10.12 -9.97 6.99
N ALA A 121 10.24 -8.80 6.35
CA ALA A 121 11.33 -8.50 5.44
C ALA A 121 12.72 -8.48 6.11
N THR A 122 12.81 -8.17 7.41
CA THR A 122 14.11 -8.26 8.11
C THR A 122 14.58 -9.70 8.31
N SER A 123 13.67 -10.68 8.21
CA SER A 123 13.99 -12.12 8.27
C SER A 123 14.51 -12.69 6.94
N MET A 124 14.61 -11.87 5.87
CA MET A 124 15.07 -12.35 4.56
C MET A 124 16.42 -13.09 4.57
N PRO A 125 17.45 -12.74 5.38
CA PRO A 125 18.70 -13.50 5.43
C PRO A 125 18.52 -15.01 5.66
N GLN A 126 17.48 -15.41 6.39
CA GLN A 126 17.16 -16.82 6.64
C GLN A 126 16.24 -17.42 5.57
N LEU A 127 15.35 -16.60 4.99
CA LEU A 127 14.26 -17.07 4.13
C LEU A 127 14.66 -17.21 2.65
N ILE A 128 15.66 -16.46 2.18
CA ILE A 128 16.09 -16.50 0.76
C ILE A 128 17.32 -17.37 0.53
N ALA A 129 17.75 -18.12 1.54
CA ALA A 129 18.85 -19.07 1.41
C ALA A 129 18.57 -20.05 0.27
N GLY A 130 19.60 -20.32 -0.51
CA GLY A 130 19.56 -21.35 -1.55
C GLY A 130 19.72 -22.74 -0.96
N GLU A 131 19.41 -23.74 -1.77
CA GLU A 131 19.62 -25.15 -1.43
C GLU A 131 20.91 -25.64 -2.08
N VAL A 132 21.58 -26.59 -1.42
CA VAL A 132 22.72 -27.34 -1.95
C VAL A 132 22.39 -28.83 -1.84
N LEU A 133 22.55 -29.56 -2.95
CA LEU A 133 22.29 -30.98 -3.03
C LEU A 133 23.39 -31.67 -3.84
N GLU A 134 24.01 -32.70 -3.28
CA GLU A 134 24.86 -33.62 -4.04
C GLU A 134 23.94 -34.49 -4.92
N VAL A 135 23.91 -34.22 -6.22
CA VAL A 135 23.01 -34.90 -7.18
C VAL A 135 23.64 -36.17 -7.75
N SER A 136 24.94 -36.35 -7.58
CA SER A 136 25.73 -37.52 -7.96
C SER A 136 27.05 -37.49 -7.20
N ALA A 137 27.75 -38.63 -7.09
CA ALA A 137 29.02 -38.71 -6.38
C ALA A 137 30.01 -37.63 -6.86
N GLY A 138 30.34 -36.69 -5.98
CA GLY A 138 31.26 -35.57 -6.27
C GLY A 138 30.66 -34.44 -7.11
N VAL A 139 29.34 -34.38 -7.28
CA VAL A 139 28.64 -33.34 -8.06
C VAL A 139 27.60 -32.62 -7.20
N ASP A 140 27.94 -31.40 -6.79
CA ASP A 140 27.02 -30.50 -6.09
C ASP A 140 26.19 -29.66 -7.07
N CYS A 141 24.90 -29.55 -6.80
CA CYS A 141 24.00 -28.59 -7.42
C CYS A 141 23.57 -27.55 -6.38
N LEU A 142 23.65 -26.27 -6.76
CA LEU A 142 23.26 -25.15 -5.90
C LEU A 142 22.19 -24.30 -6.57
N THR A 143 21.22 -23.84 -5.78
CA THR A 143 20.26 -22.83 -6.21
C THR A 143 20.56 -21.49 -5.57
N ARG A 144 20.37 -20.39 -6.31
CA ARG A 144 20.52 -19.01 -5.79
C ARG A 144 19.38 -18.15 -6.26
N ARG A 145 18.94 -17.24 -5.39
CA ARG A 145 17.95 -16.22 -5.72
C ARG A 145 18.66 -14.88 -5.93
N HIS A 146 18.45 -14.29 -7.11
CA HIS A 146 18.99 -12.98 -7.46
C HIS A 146 17.84 -11.97 -7.62
N PRO A 147 18.05 -10.69 -7.24
CA PRO A 147 17.07 -9.65 -7.52
C PRO A 147 16.89 -9.48 -9.03
N LEU A 148 15.70 -9.01 -9.43
CA LEU A 148 15.31 -8.83 -10.82
C LEU A 148 15.83 -7.52 -11.41
N GLY A 149 15.97 -6.47 -10.60
CA GLY A 149 16.31 -5.13 -11.06
C GLY A 149 15.40 -4.07 -10.46
N VAL A 150 14.91 -3.17 -11.30
CA VAL A 150 13.91 -2.17 -10.92
C VAL A 150 12.53 -2.80 -10.89
N VAL A 151 11.82 -2.67 -9.78
CA VAL A 151 10.45 -3.16 -9.59
C VAL A 151 9.50 -1.99 -9.39
N ALA A 152 8.35 -2.01 -10.07
CA ALA A 152 7.30 -1.01 -9.90
C ALA A 152 6.16 -1.54 -9.03
N GLY A 153 5.70 -0.74 -8.07
CA GLY A 153 4.51 -1.01 -7.26
C GLY A 153 3.43 0.03 -7.52
N ILE A 154 2.22 -0.39 -7.87
CA ILE A 154 1.07 0.48 -8.10
C ILE A 154 0.00 0.15 -7.06
N THR A 155 -0.34 1.12 -6.21
CA THR A 155 -1.15 0.87 -5.00
C THR A 155 -2.45 1.68 -4.97
N PRO A 156 -3.52 1.15 -4.37
CA PRO A 156 -4.84 1.79 -4.33
C PRO A 156 -4.92 2.83 -3.21
N PHE A 157 -6.04 3.54 -3.14
CA PHE A 157 -6.25 4.58 -2.13
C PHE A 157 -6.53 4.05 -0.71
N ASN A 158 -7.08 2.84 -0.61
CA ASN A 158 -7.81 2.44 0.59
C ASN A 158 -6.91 2.08 1.78
N PHE A 159 -5.63 1.83 1.55
CA PHE A 159 -4.65 1.63 2.62
C PHE A 159 -3.29 2.19 2.18
N PRO A 160 -3.10 3.52 2.32
CA PRO A 160 -1.96 4.22 1.75
C PRO A 160 -0.62 3.94 2.44
N ALA A 161 -0.64 3.32 3.62
CA ALA A 161 0.56 2.81 4.30
C ALA A 161 0.75 1.30 4.08
N MET A 162 -0.29 0.52 4.41
CA MET A 162 -0.24 -0.94 4.47
C MET A 162 0.12 -1.56 3.11
N VAL A 163 -0.57 -1.17 2.02
CA VAL A 163 -0.39 -1.82 0.72
C VAL A 163 0.96 -1.48 0.09
N PRO A 164 1.48 -0.24 0.15
CA PRO A 164 2.88 0.02 -0.20
C PRO A 164 3.87 -0.86 0.57
N MET A 165 3.71 -0.98 1.89
CA MET A 165 4.57 -1.81 2.74
C MET A 165 4.43 -3.32 2.48
N TRP A 166 3.38 -3.78 1.80
CA TRP A 166 3.31 -5.16 1.32
C TRP A 166 4.27 -5.45 0.16
N MET A 167 4.77 -4.41 -0.51
CA MET A 167 5.56 -4.54 -1.73
C MET A 167 7.02 -4.14 -1.50
N PHE A 168 7.27 -2.87 -1.17
CA PHE A 168 8.62 -2.32 -1.22
C PHE A 168 9.60 -2.96 -0.22
N PRO A 169 9.22 -3.30 1.04
CA PRO A 169 10.18 -3.86 2.00
C PRO A 169 10.74 -5.20 1.52
N LEU A 170 9.88 -6.06 0.99
CA LEU A 170 10.25 -7.39 0.48
C LEU A 170 11.12 -7.27 -0.76
N ALA A 171 10.75 -6.39 -1.71
CA ALA A 171 11.52 -6.17 -2.92
C ALA A 171 12.92 -5.66 -2.61
N ILE A 172 13.02 -4.66 -1.71
CA ILE A 172 14.28 -4.03 -1.30
C ILE A 172 15.16 -4.99 -0.50
N ALA A 173 14.60 -5.75 0.45
CA ALA A 173 15.35 -6.78 1.19
C ALA A 173 15.94 -7.86 0.25
N CYS A 174 15.19 -8.23 -0.80
CA CYS A 174 15.66 -9.14 -1.84
C CYS A 174 16.75 -8.54 -2.75
N GLY A 175 17.03 -7.24 -2.67
CA GLY A 175 18.07 -6.54 -3.44
C GLY A 175 17.58 -5.79 -4.68
N ASN A 176 16.27 -5.64 -4.86
CA ASN A 176 15.71 -4.82 -5.95
C ASN A 176 15.72 -3.34 -5.55
N THR A 177 15.74 -2.47 -6.56
CA THR A 177 15.29 -1.07 -6.37
C THR A 177 13.79 -0.99 -6.69
N PHE A 178 13.10 -0.05 -6.06
CA PHE A 178 11.65 -0.03 -6.07
C PHE A 178 11.09 1.37 -6.36
N ILE A 179 10.15 1.43 -7.29
CA ILE A 179 9.42 2.65 -7.65
C ILE A 179 7.96 2.45 -7.29
N LEU A 180 7.46 3.24 -6.34
CA LEU A 180 6.08 3.23 -5.91
C LEU A 180 5.29 4.31 -6.66
N LYS A 181 4.19 3.93 -7.31
CA LYS A 181 3.18 4.85 -7.84
C LYS A 181 1.89 4.69 -7.03
N PRO A 182 1.71 5.48 -5.96
CA PRO A 182 0.52 5.38 -5.13
C PRO A 182 -0.68 6.01 -5.84
N SER A 183 -1.89 5.68 -5.37
CA SER A 183 -3.10 6.37 -5.82
C SER A 183 -2.97 7.87 -5.61
N GLU A 184 -3.25 8.63 -6.66
CA GLU A 184 -3.27 10.10 -6.68
C GLU A 184 -4.23 10.72 -5.64
N GLN A 185 -5.17 9.93 -5.13
CA GLN A 185 -6.09 10.34 -4.07
C GLN A 185 -5.46 10.41 -2.67
N VAL A 186 -4.37 9.69 -2.43
CA VAL A 186 -3.72 9.55 -1.10
C VAL A 186 -2.18 9.61 -1.21
N PRO A 187 -1.63 10.69 -1.79
CA PRO A 187 -0.21 10.76 -2.11
C PRO A 187 0.67 11.08 -0.87
N LEU A 188 0.10 11.57 0.22
CA LEU A 188 0.85 12.15 1.35
C LEU A 188 1.51 11.08 2.21
N THR A 189 0.79 10.01 2.57
CA THR A 189 1.37 8.94 3.39
C THR A 189 2.56 8.26 2.70
N PRO A 190 2.48 7.86 1.41
CA PRO A 190 3.64 7.31 0.70
C PRO A 190 4.85 8.23 0.68
N VAL A 191 4.65 9.55 0.53
CA VAL A 191 5.74 10.55 0.61
C VAL A 191 6.38 10.52 2.00
N ARG A 192 5.56 10.56 3.06
CA ARG A 192 6.08 10.53 4.43
C ARG A 192 6.86 9.24 4.73
N LEU A 193 6.37 8.10 4.24
CA LEU A 193 7.11 6.83 4.36
C LEU A 193 8.44 6.87 3.59
N ALA A 194 8.49 7.51 2.43
CA ALA A 194 9.72 7.67 1.67
C ALA A 194 10.77 8.54 2.38
N GLU A 195 10.35 9.64 3.00
CA GLU A 195 11.21 10.49 3.84
C GLU A 195 11.81 9.68 5.00
N LEU A 196 10.96 8.98 5.76
CA LEU A 196 11.41 8.15 6.89
C LEU A 196 12.33 7.01 6.44
N PHE A 197 12.13 6.46 5.25
CA PHE A 197 12.99 5.41 4.73
C PHE A 197 14.34 5.95 4.28
N HIS A 198 14.38 7.19 3.77
CA HIS A 198 15.63 7.90 3.54
C HIS A 198 16.38 8.17 4.85
N ASP A 199 15.68 8.67 5.87
CA ASP A 199 16.24 8.92 7.22
C ASP A 199 16.74 7.63 7.88
N ALA A 200 16.16 6.48 7.53
CA ALA A 200 16.64 5.16 7.94
C ALA A 200 17.97 4.74 7.28
N GLY A 201 18.56 5.59 6.44
CA GLY A 201 19.83 5.36 5.77
C GLY A 201 19.71 4.43 4.56
N LEU A 202 18.54 4.38 3.91
CA LEU A 202 18.42 3.70 2.63
C LEU A 202 19.20 4.47 1.54
N PRO A 203 20.04 3.81 0.73
CA PRO A 203 20.80 4.49 -0.32
C PRO A 203 19.90 5.21 -1.32
N SER A 204 20.35 6.38 -1.79
CA SER A 204 19.66 7.17 -2.81
C SER A 204 19.36 6.34 -4.06
N GLY A 205 18.11 6.40 -4.53
CA GLY A 205 17.64 5.71 -5.74
C GLY A 205 17.13 4.29 -5.49
N VAL A 206 17.32 3.71 -4.31
CA VAL A 206 16.79 2.38 -3.99
C VAL A 206 15.27 2.39 -3.82
N PHE A 207 14.71 3.47 -3.28
CA PHE A 207 13.27 3.70 -3.17
C PHE A 207 12.91 5.09 -3.71
N SER A 208 11.91 5.12 -4.59
CA SER A 208 11.35 6.34 -5.15
C SER A 208 9.82 6.26 -5.16
N VAL A 209 9.18 7.41 -5.02
CA VAL A 209 7.72 7.58 -5.15
C VAL A 209 7.47 8.47 -6.36
N VAL A 210 6.72 7.98 -7.34
CA VAL A 210 6.34 8.75 -8.53
C VAL A 210 4.85 8.97 -8.51
N GLN A 211 4.45 10.24 -8.45
CA GLN A 211 3.06 10.64 -8.46
C GLN A 211 2.54 10.74 -9.89
N GLY A 212 1.25 10.49 -10.05
CA GLY A 212 0.55 10.75 -11.30
C GLY A 212 -0.60 9.79 -11.49
N ASP A 213 -1.07 9.63 -12.71
CA ASP A 213 -2.32 8.95 -13.03
C ASP A 213 -2.08 7.63 -13.80
N ARG A 214 -2.99 7.30 -14.70
CA ARG A 214 -2.86 6.18 -15.63
C ARG A 214 -1.64 6.31 -16.54
N THR A 215 -1.34 7.51 -17.03
CA THR A 215 -0.21 7.76 -17.95
C THR A 215 1.11 7.40 -17.28
N THR A 216 1.26 7.75 -16.01
CA THR A 216 2.43 7.39 -15.19
C THR A 216 2.55 5.87 -15.00
N VAL A 217 1.43 5.16 -14.78
CA VAL A 217 1.42 3.68 -14.73
C VAL A 217 1.92 3.12 -16.05
N GLU A 218 1.34 3.58 -17.16
CA GLU A 218 1.67 3.10 -18.49
C GLU A 218 3.14 3.32 -18.85
N ALA A 219 3.68 4.51 -18.54
CA ALA A 219 5.10 4.81 -18.69
C ALA A 219 6.01 3.85 -17.89
N LEU A 220 5.66 3.52 -16.65
CA LEU A 220 6.40 2.53 -15.85
C LEU A 220 6.34 1.12 -16.45
N LEU A 221 5.17 0.70 -16.92
CA LEU A 221 4.97 -0.65 -17.47
C LEU A 221 5.60 -0.84 -18.85
N ASP A 222 5.78 0.23 -19.62
CA ASP A 222 6.42 0.17 -20.93
C ASP A 222 7.94 0.34 -20.85
N HIS A 223 8.46 0.95 -19.77
CA HIS A 223 9.89 1.20 -19.66
C HIS A 223 10.71 -0.09 -19.68
N PRO A 224 11.78 -0.20 -20.50
CA PRO A 224 12.53 -1.44 -20.69
C PRO A 224 13.35 -1.87 -19.46
N HIS A 225 13.71 -0.92 -18.60
CA HIS A 225 14.49 -1.20 -17.37
C HIS A 225 13.64 -1.62 -16.16
N VAL A 226 12.30 -1.58 -16.25
CA VAL A 226 11.43 -2.15 -15.21
C VAL A 226 11.31 -3.65 -15.45
N ALA A 227 11.75 -4.45 -14.48
CA ALA A 227 11.80 -5.92 -14.63
C ALA A 227 10.52 -6.63 -14.15
N ALA A 228 9.82 -6.03 -13.18
CA ALA A 228 8.59 -6.57 -12.63
C ALA A 228 7.64 -5.48 -12.14
N ALA A 229 6.35 -5.79 -12.09
CA ALA A 229 5.32 -4.92 -11.58
C ALA A 229 4.40 -5.64 -10.57
N ALA A 230 4.06 -4.95 -9.49
CA ALA A 230 3.01 -5.36 -8.57
C ALA A 230 1.88 -4.32 -8.60
N PHE A 231 0.64 -4.77 -8.70
CA PHE A 231 -0.54 -3.93 -8.73
C PHE A 231 -1.58 -4.42 -7.74
N VAL A 232 -2.19 -3.49 -7.02
CA VAL A 232 -3.39 -3.75 -6.21
C VAL A 232 -4.44 -2.69 -6.59
N GLY A 233 -5.66 -3.13 -6.91
CA GLY A 233 -6.73 -2.21 -7.27
C GLY A 233 -7.96 -2.93 -7.82
N SER A 234 -8.71 -2.26 -8.69
CA SER A 234 -9.94 -2.83 -9.27
C SER A 234 -9.61 -3.93 -10.28
N THR A 235 -10.49 -4.93 -10.42
CA THR A 235 -10.31 -6.04 -11.36
C THR A 235 -10.13 -5.58 -12.82
N PRO A 236 -10.87 -4.59 -13.35
CA PRO A 236 -10.64 -4.10 -14.71
C PRO A 236 -9.23 -3.53 -14.91
N VAL A 237 -8.73 -2.76 -13.93
CA VAL A 237 -7.38 -2.17 -14.01
C VAL A 237 -6.31 -3.25 -13.79
N ALA A 238 -6.53 -4.20 -12.88
CA ALA A 238 -5.63 -5.33 -12.68
C ALA A 238 -5.43 -6.15 -13.96
N ARG A 239 -6.50 -6.42 -14.72
CA ARG A 239 -6.40 -7.08 -16.03
C ARG A 239 -5.58 -6.24 -17.03
N ALA A 240 -5.84 -4.95 -17.12
CA ALA A 240 -5.12 -4.05 -18.02
C ALA A 240 -3.63 -3.97 -17.69
N VAL A 241 -3.28 -3.81 -16.41
CA VAL A 241 -1.89 -3.79 -15.93
C VAL A 241 -1.20 -5.12 -16.21
N HIS A 242 -1.86 -6.25 -15.88
CA HIS A 242 -1.33 -7.57 -16.17
C HIS A 242 -1.02 -7.74 -17.65
N GLN A 243 -2.00 -7.49 -18.53
CA GLN A 243 -1.84 -7.62 -19.97
C GLN A 243 -0.69 -6.77 -20.51
N ARG A 244 -0.67 -5.46 -20.20
CA ARG A 244 0.35 -4.53 -20.70
C ARG A 244 1.74 -4.90 -20.21
N ALA A 245 1.90 -5.21 -18.93
CA ALA A 245 3.20 -5.54 -18.37
C ALA A 245 3.73 -6.89 -18.90
N THR A 246 2.88 -7.92 -19.02
CA THR A 246 3.29 -9.20 -19.62
C THR A 246 3.60 -9.10 -21.11
N ALA A 247 2.89 -8.25 -21.86
CA ALA A 247 3.20 -7.99 -23.27
C ALA A 247 4.60 -7.35 -23.45
N ASN A 248 5.09 -6.65 -22.43
CA ASN A 248 6.45 -6.10 -22.36
C ASN A 248 7.46 -7.03 -21.66
N GLY A 249 7.15 -8.32 -21.51
CA GLY A 249 8.06 -9.33 -20.94
C GLY A 249 8.31 -9.23 -19.43
N LYS A 250 7.51 -8.44 -18.70
CA LYS A 250 7.69 -8.22 -17.25
C LYS A 250 6.98 -9.30 -16.43
N ARG A 251 7.54 -9.65 -15.26
CA ARG A 251 6.81 -10.45 -14.26
C ARG A 251 5.75 -9.59 -13.58
N VAL A 252 4.56 -10.13 -13.36
CA VAL A 252 3.44 -9.34 -12.82
C VAL A 252 2.72 -10.07 -11.70
N LEU A 253 2.46 -9.32 -10.62
CA LEU A 253 1.50 -9.67 -9.59
C LEU A 253 0.35 -8.65 -9.64
N ALA A 254 -0.85 -9.07 -10.02
CA ALA A 254 -2.01 -8.17 -10.14
C ALA A 254 -3.18 -8.63 -9.25
N LEU A 255 -3.43 -7.92 -8.16
CA LEU A 255 -4.50 -8.19 -7.22
C LEU A 255 -5.71 -7.31 -7.55
N GLY A 256 -6.80 -7.95 -7.97
CA GLY A 256 -8.07 -7.31 -8.32
C GLY A 256 -9.01 -7.08 -7.13
N GLY A 257 -10.22 -6.65 -7.45
CA GLY A 257 -11.29 -6.50 -6.47
C GLY A 257 -11.85 -7.83 -5.99
N ALA A 258 -12.61 -7.79 -4.90
CA ALA A 258 -13.18 -8.96 -4.27
C ALA A 258 -14.68 -8.78 -3.98
N LYS A 259 -15.37 -9.91 -3.82
CA LYS A 259 -16.74 -10.00 -3.32
C LYS A 259 -16.76 -11.07 -2.24
N ASN A 260 -16.32 -10.71 -1.04
CA ASN A 260 -16.16 -11.68 0.05
C ASN A 260 -17.53 -12.05 0.62
N HIS A 261 -17.71 -13.34 0.85
CA HIS A 261 -18.92 -13.93 1.43
C HIS A 261 -18.59 -14.41 2.84
N LEU A 262 -19.47 -14.10 3.80
CA LEU A 262 -19.47 -14.72 5.11
C LEU A 262 -20.67 -15.66 5.20
N VAL A 263 -20.42 -16.93 5.53
CA VAL A 263 -21.47 -17.94 5.73
C VAL A 263 -21.62 -18.16 7.22
N VAL A 264 -22.84 -17.98 7.73
CA VAL A 264 -23.20 -18.20 9.13
C VAL A 264 -24.05 -19.45 9.23
N MET A 265 -23.61 -20.37 10.08
CA MET A 265 -24.29 -21.62 10.38
C MET A 265 -25.15 -21.47 11.66
N PRO A 266 -26.18 -22.32 11.87
CA PRO A 266 -27.06 -22.22 13.04
C PRO A 266 -26.35 -22.37 14.41
N ASP A 267 -25.19 -23.02 14.43
CA ASP A 267 -24.36 -23.25 15.62
C ASP A 267 -23.37 -22.10 15.91
N ALA A 268 -23.37 -21.04 15.10
CA ALA A 268 -22.53 -19.87 15.33
C ALA A 268 -22.89 -19.15 16.64
N GLU A 269 -21.87 -18.76 17.41
CA GLU A 269 -22.07 -17.95 18.62
C GLU A 269 -22.62 -16.57 18.21
N PRO A 270 -23.87 -16.23 18.57
CA PRO A 270 -24.55 -15.12 17.93
C PRO A 270 -23.88 -13.75 18.12
N GLU A 271 -23.40 -13.46 19.32
CA GLU A 271 -22.96 -12.11 19.67
C GLU A 271 -21.59 -11.77 19.08
N ALA A 272 -20.61 -12.66 19.21
CA ALA A 272 -19.29 -12.52 18.60
C ALA A 272 -19.38 -12.54 17.09
N THR A 273 -20.24 -13.39 16.52
CA THR A 273 -20.45 -13.46 15.07
C THR A 273 -21.00 -12.14 14.55
N ALA A 274 -22.03 -11.59 15.19
CA ALA A 274 -22.60 -10.30 14.82
C ALA A 274 -21.56 -9.15 14.89
N ARG A 275 -20.76 -9.09 15.96
CA ARG A 275 -19.67 -8.10 16.11
C ARG A 275 -18.64 -8.21 14.99
N ASN A 276 -18.18 -9.42 14.69
CA ASN A 276 -17.16 -9.66 13.66
C ASN A 276 -17.68 -9.35 12.25
N ILE A 277 -18.93 -9.70 11.94
CA ILE A 277 -19.57 -9.36 10.67
C ILE A 277 -19.66 -7.84 10.52
N ALA A 278 -20.17 -7.14 11.53
CA ALA A 278 -20.30 -5.68 11.49
C ALA A 278 -18.94 -4.99 11.33
N ALA A 279 -17.91 -5.43 12.08
CA ALA A 279 -16.55 -4.90 11.95
C ALA A 279 -15.94 -5.19 10.56
N SER A 280 -16.22 -6.36 9.98
CA SER A 280 -15.76 -6.73 8.64
C SER A 280 -16.43 -5.91 7.54
N ALA A 281 -17.75 -5.70 7.63
CA ALA A 281 -18.54 -5.00 6.63
C ALA A 281 -18.36 -3.48 6.68
N PHE A 282 -18.38 -2.89 7.87
CA PHE A 282 -18.44 -1.44 8.05
C PHE A 282 -17.10 -0.78 8.40
N GLY A 283 -16.13 -1.56 8.89
CA GLY A 283 -14.78 -1.06 9.19
C GLY A 283 -14.11 -0.44 7.97
N CYS A 284 -13.44 0.69 8.15
CA CYS A 284 -12.91 1.58 7.12
C CYS A 284 -13.96 1.98 6.08
N ALA A 285 -15.19 2.22 6.52
CA ALA A 285 -16.37 2.50 5.68
C ALA A 285 -16.60 1.43 4.59
N GLY A 286 -16.22 0.18 4.86
CA GLY A 286 -16.31 -0.94 3.92
C GLY A 286 -15.36 -0.85 2.72
N GLN A 287 -14.47 0.15 2.67
CA GLN A 287 -13.51 0.36 1.57
C GLN A 287 -12.31 -0.60 1.70
N ARG A 288 -12.54 -1.89 1.96
CA ARG A 288 -11.50 -2.91 2.14
C ARG A 288 -11.70 -4.03 1.13
N CYS A 289 -10.63 -4.49 0.49
CA CYS A 289 -10.70 -5.68 -0.37
C CYS A 289 -11.08 -6.94 0.42
N MET A 290 -10.87 -6.98 1.73
CA MET A 290 -11.29 -8.07 2.63
C MET A 290 -12.64 -7.81 3.32
N ALA A 291 -13.35 -6.72 3.02
CA ALA A 291 -14.64 -6.44 3.65
C ALA A 291 -15.66 -7.50 3.29
N ALA A 292 -16.44 -7.94 4.27
CA ALA A 292 -17.63 -8.75 4.02
C ALA A 292 -18.63 -7.95 3.19
N SER A 293 -19.00 -8.50 2.04
CA SER A 293 -19.90 -7.83 1.09
C SER A 293 -21.20 -8.59 0.85
N VAL A 294 -21.24 -9.86 1.25
CA VAL A 294 -22.39 -10.74 1.20
C VAL A 294 -22.42 -11.55 2.48
N LEU A 295 -23.56 -11.56 3.15
CA LEU A 295 -23.82 -12.40 4.31
C LEU A 295 -24.81 -13.50 3.88
N ILE A 296 -24.42 -14.76 4.05
CA ILE A 296 -25.26 -15.93 3.79
C ILE A 296 -25.62 -16.54 5.13
N LEU A 297 -26.91 -16.60 5.44
CA LEU A 297 -27.44 -17.21 6.66
C LEU A 297 -28.00 -18.59 6.32
N VAL A 298 -27.56 -19.63 7.03
CA VAL A 298 -28.01 -21.00 6.84
C VAL A 298 -28.92 -21.37 8.00
N GLY A 299 -30.18 -21.72 7.71
CA GLY A 299 -31.15 -22.09 8.74
C GLY A 299 -31.53 -20.93 9.67
N ASP A 300 -31.73 -21.22 10.96
CA ASP A 300 -32.08 -20.20 11.95
C ASP A 300 -30.84 -19.44 12.42
N CYS A 301 -30.64 -18.24 11.90
CA CYS A 301 -29.58 -17.31 12.30
C CYS A 301 -30.12 -15.91 12.61
N GLN A 302 -31.41 -15.79 12.96
CA GLN A 302 -32.07 -14.48 13.11
C GLN A 302 -31.37 -13.62 14.18
N ARG A 303 -30.94 -14.24 15.28
CA ARG A 303 -30.20 -13.55 16.36
C ARG A 303 -28.91 -12.88 15.88
N VAL A 304 -28.18 -13.52 14.97
CA VAL A 304 -26.96 -12.93 14.38
C VAL A 304 -27.33 -11.73 13.52
N LEU A 305 -28.34 -11.87 12.66
CA LEU A 305 -28.80 -10.79 11.80
C LEU A 305 -29.25 -9.57 12.60
N ASP A 306 -30.08 -9.79 13.63
CA ASP A 306 -30.55 -8.73 14.52
C ASP A 306 -29.39 -8.04 15.23
N GLY A 307 -28.38 -8.80 15.66
CA GLY A 307 -27.15 -8.26 16.24
C GLY A 307 -26.39 -7.35 15.27
N VAL A 308 -26.22 -7.78 14.01
CA VAL A 308 -25.56 -6.99 12.96
C VAL A 308 -26.33 -5.70 12.69
N VAL A 309 -27.65 -5.78 12.52
CA VAL A 309 -28.53 -4.62 12.31
C VAL A 309 -28.43 -3.66 13.49
N GLY A 310 -28.52 -4.17 14.72
CA GLY A 310 -28.43 -3.36 15.93
C GLY A 310 -27.09 -2.61 16.04
N ILE A 311 -25.98 -3.24 15.66
CA ILE A 311 -24.67 -2.56 15.63
C ILE A 311 -24.65 -1.48 14.55
N ALA A 312 -25.11 -1.80 13.34
CA ALA A 312 -25.12 -0.87 12.21
C ALA A 312 -25.95 0.39 12.51
N THR A 313 -27.15 0.25 13.11
CA THR A 313 -28.03 1.38 13.45
C THR A 313 -27.44 2.29 14.52
N ARG A 314 -26.59 1.78 15.42
CA ARG A 314 -25.96 2.56 16.49
C ARG A 314 -24.63 3.20 16.10
N ALA A 315 -24.05 2.81 14.97
CA ALA A 315 -22.75 3.29 14.53
C ALA A 315 -22.78 4.80 14.24
N ARG A 316 -21.82 5.55 14.80
CA ARG A 316 -21.69 6.99 14.58
C ARG A 316 -20.64 7.27 13.50
N VAL A 317 -21.06 7.94 12.44
CA VAL A 317 -20.16 8.45 11.40
C VAL A 317 -19.15 9.44 12.01
N GLY A 318 -17.90 9.37 11.55
CA GLY A 318 -16.79 10.21 12.02
C GLY A 318 -16.10 9.70 13.29
N SER A 319 -16.70 8.74 14.01
CA SER A 319 -16.07 8.11 15.19
C SER A 319 -15.94 6.59 15.04
N ASP A 320 -17.06 5.91 14.75
CA ASP A 320 -17.08 4.46 14.58
C ASP A 320 -16.88 4.06 13.09
N VAL A 321 -17.25 4.94 12.16
CA VAL A 321 -17.10 4.73 10.71
C VAL A 321 -16.54 5.99 10.04
N GLY A 322 -15.44 5.84 9.30
CA GLY A 322 -14.80 6.92 8.55
C GLY A 322 -15.59 7.41 7.32
N ALA A 323 -15.03 8.39 6.60
CA ALA A 323 -15.59 8.93 5.37
C ALA A 323 -15.32 8.02 4.15
N ILE A 324 -16.17 8.15 3.13
CA ILE A 324 -15.92 7.59 1.80
C ILE A 324 -14.91 8.49 1.07
N ILE A 325 -13.99 7.88 0.32
CA ILE A 325 -12.80 8.57 -0.22
C ILE A 325 -13.08 9.82 -1.07
N ASN A 326 -14.22 9.88 -1.77
CA ASN A 326 -14.62 11.06 -2.53
C ASN A 326 -16.12 11.03 -2.88
N GLN A 327 -16.61 12.14 -3.42
CA GLN A 327 -18.01 12.30 -3.84
C GLN A 327 -18.40 11.31 -4.97
N ARG A 328 -17.49 10.99 -5.89
CA ARG A 328 -17.75 10.04 -6.98
C ARG A 328 -18.02 8.63 -6.44
N ALA A 329 -17.23 8.19 -5.46
CA ALA A 329 -17.42 6.91 -4.79
C ALA A 329 -18.72 6.90 -3.98
N ARG A 330 -19.05 8.00 -3.30
CA ARG A 330 -20.34 8.17 -2.61
C ARG A 330 -21.51 8.05 -3.59
N ALA A 331 -21.49 8.77 -4.71
CA ALA A 331 -22.53 8.69 -5.74
C ALA A 331 -22.70 7.25 -6.24
N ARG A 332 -21.60 6.58 -6.60
CA ARG A 332 -21.63 5.16 -7.03
C ARG A 332 -22.24 4.23 -5.98
N ILE A 333 -22.03 4.48 -4.69
CA ILE A 333 -22.58 3.66 -3.60
C ILE A 333 -24.09 3.88 -3.45
N LEU A 334 -24.57 5.09 -3.66
CA LEU A 334 -25.99 5.44 -3.53
C LEU A 334 -26.85 5.01 -4.73
N GLY A 335 -26.21 4.75 -5.88
CA GLY A 335 -26.90 4.45 -7.14
C GLY A 335 -27.29 5.72 -7.89
#